data_AF-U7KCT7-F1
#
_entry.id   AF-U7KCT7-F1
#
_cell.length_a   1.000
_cell.length_b   1.000
_cell.length_c   1.000
_cell.angle_alpha   90.00
_cell.angle_beta   90.00
_cell.angle_gamma   90.00
#
_symmetry.space_group_name_H-M   'P 1'
#
loop_
_entity.id
_entity.type
_entity.pdbx_description
1 polymer ?
#
loop_
_entity_poly.entity_id
_entity_poly.type
_entity_poly.pdbx_seq_one_letter_code
_entity_poly.pdbx_strand_id
1 'polypeptide(L)'
;MTSPDPRSRPSRPPRPPRRGDEVADNEIGPLGLGQDPVKDPLKSFNGMVIASSLIMESITLVLALPLLYKLYDGTLWTPFNYGVVVGALIFHLGMIAFMNKKWALTVIVWAQLLGLILGFMAHWSIAAIFIIFGMEWLLAAYLRSNLIARMKRGYLTTQHLNQK
;
A
#
# COMPACT_ATOMS: atom_id res chain seq x y z
N MET A 1 48.62 -4.80 -24.01
CA MET A 1 47.20 -5.15 -24.24
C MET A 1 46.46 -4.94 -22.94
N THR A 2 45.78 -3.80 -22.79
CA THR A 2 45.02 -3.43 -21.58
C THR A 2 43.63 -4.05 -21.64
N SER A 3 43.22 -4.72 -20.57
CA SER A 3 41.91 -5.40 -20.45
C SER A 3 40.75 -4.38 -20.51
N PRO A 4 39.63 -4.65 -21.21
CA PRO A 4 38.48 -3.74 -21.24
C PRO A 4 37.77 -3.64 -19.89
N ASP A 5 37.42 -2.41 -19.46
CA ASP A 5 36.68 -2.14 -18.22
C ASP A 5 35.26 -2.75 -18.29
N PRO A 6 34.89 -3.66 -17.37
CA PRO A 6 33.57 -4.31 -17.34
C PRO A 6 32.40 -3.35 -17.02
N ARG A 7 32.66 -2.07 -16.69
CA ARG A 7 31.64 -1.07 -16.38
C ARG A 7 31.13 -0.27 -17.59
N SER A 8 31.64 -0.53 -18.78
CA SER A 8 31.26 0.17 -20.03
C SER A 8 29.99 -0.40 -20.70
N ARG A 9 28.97 -0.81 -19.94
CA ARG A 9 27.69 -1.20 -20.56
C ARG A 9 27.01 0.06 -21.12
N PRO A 10 26.77 0.16 -22.44
CA PRO A 10 25.99 1.26 -22.99
C PRO A 10 24.60 1.23 -22.34
N SER A 11 24.19 2.38 -21.83
CA SER A 11 22.82 2.62 -21.37
C SER A 11 21.87 2.23 -22.49
N ARG A 12 21.05 1.20 -22.24
CA ARG A 12 20.09 0.70 -23.23
C ARG A 12 19.15 1.87 -23.60
N PRO A 13 18.95 2.17 -24.90
CA PRO A 13 18.12 3.30 -25.28
C PRO A 13 16.70 3.13 -24.71
N PRO A 14 16.04 4.23 -24.32
CA PRO A 14 14.65 4.19 -23.85
C PRO A 14 13.77 3.50 -24.90
N ARG A 15 12.95 2.55 -24.45
CA ARG A 15 12.00 1.89 -25.33
C ARG A 15 11.00 2.96 -25.83
N PRO A 16 10.70 3.04 -27.14
CA PRO A 16 9.81 4.08 -27.65
C PRO A 16 8.42 3.97 -26.97
N PRO A 17 7.79 5.11 -26.65
CA PRO A 17 6.49 5.12 -26.00
C PRO A 17 5.45 4.45 -26.89
N ARG A 18 4.58 3.63 -26.29
CA ARG A 18 3.45 3.03 -27.00
C ARG A 18 2.46 4.15 -27.29
N ARG A 19 1.83 4.14 -28.47
CA ARG A 19 0.92 5.19 -28.99
C ARG A 19 -0.30 5.56 -28.10
N GLY A 20 -0.47 4.95 -26.93
CA GLY A 20 -1.47 5.30 -25.91
C GLY A 20 -0.89 5.70 -24.54
N ASP A 21 0.44 5.81 -24.44
CA ASP A 21 1.21 6.19 -23.25
C ASP A 21 1.84 7.60 -23.39
N GLU A 22 1.53 8.34 -24.46
CA GLU A 22 1.98 9.73 -24.65
C GLU A 22 1.29 10.64 -23.64
N VAL A 23 2.03 11.03 -22.61
CA VAL A 23 1.62 12.10 -21.70
C VAL A 23 1.53 13.37 -22.52
N ALA A 24 0.35 13.97 -22.59
CA ALA A 24 0.14 15.19 -23.37
C ALA A 24 1.12 16.29 -22.91
N ASP A 25 1.66 17.07 -23.84
CA ASP A 25 2.73 18.04 -23.57
C ASP A 25 2.34 19.07 -22.48
N ASN A 26 1.05 19.34 -22.31
CA ASN A 26 0.52 20.21 -21.26
C ASN A 26 0.44 19.56 -19.86
N GLU A 27 0.53 18.24 -19.76
CA GLU A 27 0.54 17.48 -18.51
C GLU A 27 1.96 17.09 -18.05
N ILE A 28 2.98 17.34 -18.87
CA ILE A 28 4.37 17.12 -18.51
C ILE A 28 4.79 18.16 -17.47
N GLY A 29 5.55 17.72 -16.46
CA GLY A 29 6.09 18.60 -15.44
C GLY A 29 6.96 19.72 -16.04
N PRO A 30 7.10 20.86 -15.33
CA PRO A 30 7.87 22.01 -15.82
C PRO A 30 9.37 21.70 -16.03
N LEU A 31 9.85 20.58 -15.48
CA LEU A 31 11.22 20.09 -15.61
C LEU A 31 11.35 19.06 -16.76
N GLY A 32 10.31 18.85 -17.55
CA GLY A 32 10.24 17.82 -18.59
C GLY A 32 10.02 16.41 -18.04
N LEU A 33 10.04 15.43 -18.93
CA LEU A 33 9.98 14.01 -18.57
C LEU A 33 11.17 13.63 -17.68
N GLY A 34 10.88 13.35 -16.42
CA GLY A 34 11.87 12.94 -15.44
C GLY A 34 12.46 11.56 -15.76
N GLN A 35 13.74 11.37 -15.43
CA GLN A 35 14.39 10.06 -15.51
C GLN A 35 13.90 9.13 -14.39
N ASP A 36 14.34 7.86 -14.41
CA ASP A 36 14.05 6.94 -13.31
C ASP A 36 14.62 7.50 -11.99
N PRO A 37 13.81 7.62 -10.91
CA PRO A 37 14.26 8.20 -9.65
C PRO A 37 15.44 7.43 -9.04
N VAL A 38 16.43 8.14 -8.52
CA VAL A 38 17.59 7.56 -7.82
C VAL A 38 17.17 6.69 -6.62
N LYS A 39 16.09 7.07 -5.93
CA LYS A 39 15.44 6.28 -4.88
C LYS A 39 14.00 6.04 -5.29
N ASP A 40 13.59 4.78 -5.42
CA ASP A 40 12.23 4.41 -5.78
C ASP A 40 11.23 4.79 -4.66
N PRO A 41 10.34 5.76 -4.89
CA PRO A 41 9.38 6.19 -3.88
C PRO A 41 8.33 5.12 -3.58
N LEU A 42 8.04 4.20 -4.51
CA LEU A 42 7.08 3.12 -4.29
C LEU A 42 7.60 2.09 -3.28
N LYS A 43 8.91 1.86 -3.25
CA LYS A 43 9.54 1.01 -2.24
C LYS A 43 9.42 1.61 -0.85
N SER A 44 9.60 2.93 -0.72
CA SER A 44 9.40 3.66 0.53
C SER A 44 7.93 3.58 0.99
N PHE A 45 7.00 3.78 0.06
CA PHE A 45 5.56 3.67 0.33
C PHE A 45 5.18 2.27 0.85
N ASN A 46 5.63 1.20 0.17
CA ASN A 46 5.33 -0.17 0.61
C ASN A 46 5.99 -0.50 1.95
N GLY A 47 7.24 -0.06 2.17
CA GLY A 47 8.00 -0.41 3.38
C GLY A 47 7.57 0.37 4.62
N MET A 48 7.21 1.65 4.48
CA MET A 48 6.80 2.49 5.60
C MET A 48 5.29 2.46 5.77
N VAL A 49 4.54 2.95 4.77
CA VAL A 49 3.09 3.18 4.87
C VAL A 49 2.35 1.86 5.04
N ILE A 50 2.50 0.92 4.10
CA ILE A 50 1.75 -0.35 4.15
C ILE A 50 2.11 -1.15 5.42
N ALA A 51 3.40 -1.24 5.76
CA ALA A 51 3.83 -1.99 6.93
C ALA A 51 3.33 -1.38 8.24
N SER A 52 3.46 -0.05 8.41
CA SER A 52 3.00 0.63 9.62
C SER A 52 1.49 0.51 9.79
N SER A 53 0.73 0.65 8.70
CA SER A 53 -0.73 0.54 8.71
C SER A 53 -1.18 -0.88 9.09
N LEU A 54 -0.59 -1.92 8.50
CA LEU A 54 -0.88 -3.31 8.86
C LEU A 54 -0.59 -3.61 10.33
N ILE A 55 0.50 -3.07 10.88
CA ILE A 55 0.85 -3.24 12.30
C ILE A 55 -0.15 -2.50 13.19
N MET A 56 -0.50 -1.26 12.85
CA MET A 56 -1.49 -0.47 13.61
C MET A 56 -2.88 -1.12 13.60
N GLU A 57 -3.30 -1.66 12.46
CA GLU A 57 -4.54 -2.43 12.34
C GLU A 57 -4.50 -3.68 13.21
N SER A 58 -3.38 -4.41 13.15
CA SER A 58 -3.17 -5.61 13.97
C SER A 58 -3.24 -5.31 15.47
N ILE A 59 -2.59 -4.24 15.94
CA ILE A 59 -2.68 -3.81 17.34
C ILE A 59 -4.12 -3.46 17.71
N THR A 60 -4.84 -2.76 16.83
CA THR A 60 -6.25 -2.40 17.08
C THR A 60 -7.14 -3.65 17.18
N LEU A 61 -6.91 -4.65 16.32
CA LEU A 61 -7.63 -5.94 16.38
C LEU A 61 -7.29 -6.72 17.66
N VAL A 62 -6.03 -6.72 18.10
CA VAL A 62 -5.63 -7.31 19.39
C VAL A 62 -6.37 -6.62 20.54
N LEU A 63 -6.47 -5.30 20.52
CA LEU A 63 -7.21 -4.52 21.53
C LEU A 63 -8.73 -4.71 21.46
N ALA A 64 -9.26 -5.17 20.34
CA ALA A 64 -10.67 -5.53 20.22
C ALA A 64 -11.03 -6.83 20.97
N LEU A 65 -10.07 -7.73 21.20
CA LEU A 65 -10.30 -8.97 21.96
C LEU A 65 -10.67 -8.74 23.43
N PRO A 66 -9.92 -7.96 24.24
CA PRO A 66 -10.34 -7.67 25.60
C PRO A 66 -11.65 -6.87 25.63
N LEU A 67 -11.94 -6.06 24.61
CA LEU A 67 -13.24 -5.42 24.46
C LEU A 67 -14.37 -6.44 24.31
N LEU A 68 -14.24 -7.44 23.43
CA LEU A 68 -15.23 -8.51 23.31
C LEU A 68 -15.38 -9.34 24.59
N TYR A 69 -14.28 -9.54 25.33
CA TYR A 69 -14.29 -10.30 26.59
C TYR A 69 -14.96 -9.54 27.74
N LYS A 70 -14.82 -8.21 27.78
CA LYS A 70 -15.29 -7.38 28.91
C LYS A 70 -16.64 -6.72 28.68
N LEU A 71 -17.01 -6.46 27.43
CA LEU A 71 -18.25 -5.76 27.12
C LEU A 71 -19.46 -6.66 27.40
N TYR A 72 -20.53 -6.08 27.97
CA TYR A 72 -21.77 -6.78 28.33
C TYR A 72 -21.50 -8.08 29.12
N ASP A 73 -20.63 -8.00 30.12
CA ASP A 73 -20.24 -9.13 30.99
C ASP A 73 -19.72 -10.37 30.23
N GLY A 74 -19.12 -10.16 29.05
CA GLY A 74 -18.49 -11.21 28.25
C GLY A 74 -19.44 -11.98 27.34
N THR A 75 -20.70 -11.55 27.21
CA THR A 75 -21.67 -12.17 26.28
C THR A 75 -21.22 -12.16 24.82
N LEU A 76 -20.33 -11.22 24.43
CA LEU A 76 -19.75 -11.15 23.09
C LEU A 76 -18.58 -12.11 22.87
N TRP A 77 -18.09 -12.80 23.91
CA TRP A 77 -16.97 -13.75 23.83
C TRP A 77 -17.39 -15.11 23.25
N THR A 78 -17.89 -15.09 22.02
CA THR A 78 -18.32 -16.30 21.31
C THR A 78 -17.25 -16.77 20.31
N PRO A 79 -17.17 -18.08 20.00
CA PRO A 79 -16.23 -18.62 19.00
C PRO A 79 -16.25 -17.92 17.66
N PHE A 80 -17.44 -17.51 17.21
CA PHE A 80 -17.59 -16.76 15.99
C PHE A 80 -16.95 -15.37 16.09
N ASN A 81 -17.28 -14.61 17.14
CA ASN A 81 -16.85 -13.21 17.29
C ASN A 81 -15.34 -13.07 17.43
N TYR A 82 -14.73 -13.78 18.38
CA TYR A 82 -13.26 -13.71 18.52
C TYR A 82 -12.57 -14.39 17.33
N GLY A 83 -13.21 -15.40 16.71
CA GLY A 83 -12.70 -16.06 15.51
C GLY A 83 -12.55 -15.10 14.32
N VAL A 84 -13.54 -14.23 14.10
CA VAL A 84 -13.47 -13.16 13.08
C VAL A 84 -12.28 -12.23 13.34
N VAL A 85 -12.14 -11.76 14.58
CA VAL A 85 -11.07 -10.82 14.96
C VAL A 85 -9.68 -11.46 14.84
N VAL A 86 -9.51 -12.68 15.37
CA VAL A 86 -8.24 -13.42 15.29
C VAL A 86 -7.90 -13.79 13.84
N GLY A 87 -8.89 -14.20 13.04
CA GLY A 87 -8.70 -14.50 11.63
C GLY A 87 -8.23 -13.28 10.85
N ALA A 88 -8.87 -12.13 11.06
CA ALA A 88 -8.43 -10.86 10.48
C ALA A 88 -7.03 -10.47 10.94
N LEU A 89 -6.71 -10.62 12.23
CA LEU A 89 -5.38 -10.32 12.78
C LEU A 89 -4.29 -11.15 12.09
N ILE A 90 -4.47 -12.47 12.00
CA ILE A 90 -3.52 -13.37 11.35
C ILE A 90 -3.36 -13.01 9.88
N PHE A 91 -4.47 -12.71 9.19
CA PHE A 91 -4.43 -12.29 7.79
C PHE A 91 -3.60 -11.01 7.61
N HIS A 92 -3.86 -9.94 8.37
CA HIS A 92 -3.16 -8.66 8.22
C HIS A 92 -1.67 -8.78 8.57
N LEU A 93 -1.32 -9.53 9.63
CA LEU A 93 0.08 -9.83 9.95
C LEU A 93 0.76 -10.62 8.82
N GLY A 94 0.07 -11.60 8.25
CA GLY A 94 0.56 -12.36 7.10
C GLY A 94 0.81 -11.49 5.87
N MET A 95 -0.06 -10.50 5.62
CA MET A 95 0.06 -9.57 4.49
C MET A 95 1.32 -8.69 4.56
N ILE A 96 1.96 -8.54 5.72
CA ILE A 96 3.25 -7.85 5.85
C ILE A 96 4.31 -8.53 4.96
N ALA A 97 4.33 -9.86 4.90
CA ALA A 97 5.27 -10.60 4.04
C ALA A 97 5.05 -10.32 2.53
N PHE A 98 3.84 -9.88 2.16
CA PHE A 98 3.44 -9.63 0.78
C PHE A 98 3.36 -8.13 0.44
N MET A 99 3.75 -7.22 1.34
CA MET A 99 3.59 -5.75 1.18
C MET A 99 4.21 -5.17 -0.10
N ASN A 100 5.24 -5.82 -0.66
CA ASN A 100 5.92 -5.38 -1.88
C ASN A 100 5.23 -5.86 -3.17
N LYS A 101 4.19 -6.68 -3.08
CA LYS A 101 3.47 -7.21 -4.24
C LYS A 101 2.45 -6.20 -4.75
N LYS A 102 2.36 -6.04 -6.07
CA LYS A 102 1.44 -5.08 -6.72
C LYS A 102 -0.05 -5.34 -6.40
N TRP A 103 -0.39 -6.60 -6.10
CA TRP A 103 -1.77 -7.02 -5.78
C TRP A 103 -2.12 -6.88 -4.30
N ALA A 104 -1.13 -6.69 -3.41
CA ALA A 104 -1.33 -6.75 -1.96
C ALA A 104 -2.35 -5.73 -1.48
N LEU A 105 -2.23 -4.47 -1.94
CA LEU A 105 -3.15 -3.40 -1.55
C LEU A 105 -4.59 -3.68 -1.99
N THR A 106 -4.79 -4.25 -3.18
CA THR A 106 -6.12 -4.65 -3.66
C THR A 106 -6.71 -5.75 -2.79
N VAL A 107 -5.91 -6.76 -2.42
CA VAL A 107 -6.36 -7.85 -1.55
C VAL A 107 -6.70 -7.34 -0.14
N ILE A 108 -5.91 -6.42 0.41
CA ILE A 108 -6.19 -5.80 1.72
C ILE A 108 -7.52 -5.03 1.67
N VAL A 109 -7.76 -4.21 0.64
CA VAL A 109 -9.04 -3.48 0.49
C VAL A 109 -10.24 -4.44 0.41
N TRP A 110 -10.13 -5.55 -0.32
CA TRP A 110 -11.20 -6.56 -0.37
C TRP A 110 -11.40 -7.29 0.97
N ALA A 111 -10.29 -7.61 1.66
CA ALA A 111 -10.36 -8.18 3.00
C ALA A 111 -11.04 -7.21 3.98
N GLN A 112 -10.88 -5.90 3.79
CA GLN A 112 -11.57 -4.90 4.60
C GLN A 112 -13.07 -4.92 4.40
N LEU A 113 -13.53 -5.04 3.15
CA LEU A 113 -14.95 -5.15 2.86
C LEU A 113 -15.55 -6.42 3.48
N LEU A 114 -14.82 -7.53 3.40
CA LEU A 114 -15.22 -8.78 4.06
C LEU A 114 -15.25 -8.62 5.58
N GLY A 115 -14.20 -8.04 6.15
CA GLY A 115 -14.08 -7.76 7.59
C GLY A 115 -15.19 -6.84 8.09
N LEU A 116 -15.61 -5.86 7.29
CA LEU A 116 -16.74 -4.99 7.60
C LEU A 116 -18.05 -5.78 7.73
N ILE A 117 -18.34 -6.66 6.78
CA ILE A 117 -19.55 -7.50 6.79
C ILE A 117 -19.52 -8.43 8.00
N LEU A 118 -18.42 -9.15 8.21
CA LEU A 118 -18.25 -10.06 9.36
C LEU A 118 -18.25 -9.30 10.69
N GLY A 119 -17.70 -8.08 10.70
CA GLY A 119 -17.68 -7.19 11.84
C GLY A 119 -19.08 -6.80 12.27
N PHE A 120 -19.97 -6.44 11.34
CA PHE A 120 -21.37 -6.14 11.67
C PHE A 120 -22.11 -7.36 12.22
N MET A 121 -21.80 -8.56 11.74
CA MET A 121 -22.36 -9.80 12.28
C MET A 121 -21.85 -10.10 13.71
N ALA A 122 -20.62 -9.72 14.03
CA ALA A 122 -20.03 -9.93 15.35
C ALA A 122 -20.46 -8.87 16.37
N HIS A 123 -20.18 -7.59 16.08
CA HIS A 123 -20.58 -6.42 16.86
C HIS A 123 -20.26 -5.12 16.11
N TRP A 124 -21.10 -4.09 16.24
CA TRP A 124 -20.93 -2.81 15.54
C TRP A 124 -19.57 -2.12 15.80
N SER A 125 -18.96 -2.31 16.97
CA SER A 125 -17.64 -1.76 17.27
C SER A 125 -16.53 -2.39 16.43
N ILE A 126 -16.66 -3.68 16.09
CA ILE A 126 -15.73 -4.39 15.20
C ILE A 126 -15.91 -3.86 13.77
N ALA A 127 -17.15 -3.68 13.33
CA ALA A 127 -17.44 -3.02 12.05
C ALA A 127 -16.80 -1.62 11.98
N ALA A 128 -16.89 -0.83 13.05
CA ALA A 128 -16.30 0.51 13.10
C ALA A 128 -14.78 0.50 12.90
N ILE A 129 -14.05 -0.48 13.46
CA ILE A 129 -12.61 -0.67 13.20
C ILE A 129 -12.38 -0.87 11.70
N PHE A 130 -13.13 -1.79 11.08
CA PHE A 130 -12.97 -2.08 9.66
C PHE A 130 -13.32 -0.88 8.76
N ILE A 131 -14.28 -0.03 9.15
CA ILE A 131 -14.60 1.21 8.44
C ILE A 131 -13.41 2.16 8.48
N ILE A 132 -12.84 2.43 9.66
CA ILE A 132 -11.75 3.39 9.84
C ILE A 132 -10.52 2.96 9.03
N PHE A 133 -10.10 1.70 9.19
CA PHE A 133 -8.98 1.18 8.42
C PHE A 133 -9.32 1.05 6.92
N GLY A 134 -10.58 0.81 6.56
CA GLY A 134 -10.99 0.85 5.16
C GLY A 134 -10.82 2.21 4.52
N MET A 135 -11.16 3.29 5.23
CA MET A 135 -10.87 4.64 4.77
C MET A 135 -9.37 4.88 4.63
N GLU A 136 -8.58 4.40 5.59
CA GLU A 136 -7.12 4.49 5.56
C GLU A 136 -6.52 3.74 4.35
N TRP A 137 -6.99 2.53 4.06
CA TRP A 137 -6.56 1.75 2.89
C TRP A 137 -6.99 2.38 1.57
N LEU A 138 -8.20 2.95 1.50
CA LEU A 138 -8.64 3.72 0.34
C LEU A 138 -7.78 4.96 0.12
N LEU A 139 -7.41 5.66 1.19
CA LEU A 139 -6.47 6.78 1.14
C LEU A 139 -5.08 6.30 0.67
N ALA A 140 -4.58 5.18 1.18
CA ALA A 140 -3.31 4.60 0.75
C ALA A 140 -3.35 4.25 -0.76
N ALA A 141 -4.43 3.65 -1.25
CA ALA A 141 -4.64 3.34 -2.66
C ALA A 141 -4.69 4.59 -3.54
N TYR A 142 -5.36 5.63 -3.07
CA TYR A 142 -5.40 6.94 -3.73
C TYR A 142 -4.00 7.57 -3.81
N LEU A 143 -3.28 7.66 -2.68
CA LEU A 143 -1.93 8.23 -2.61
C LEU A 143 -0.95 7.49 -3.51
N ARG A 144 -1.01 6.16 -3.53
CA ARG A 144 -0.18 5.33 -4.41
C ARG A 144 -0.48 5.59 -5.88
N SER A 145 -1.75 5.69 -6.25
CA SER A 145 -2.18 5.97 -7.62
C SER A 145 -1.74 7.36 -8.07
N ASN A 146 -1.90 8.35 -7.20
CA ASN A 146 -1.46 9.73 -7.45
C ASN A 146 0.07 9.81 -7.56
N LEU A 147 0.83 9.10 -6.72
CA LEU A 147 2.28 9.04 -6.79
C LEU A 147 2.75 8.46 -8.13
N ILE A 148 2.14 7.37 -8.60
CA ILE A 148 2.44 6.77 -9.91
C ILE A 148 2.13 7.76 -11.04
N ALA A 149 0.99 8.45 -10.98
CA ALA A 149 0.63 9.45 -11.98
C ALA A 149 1.65 10.61 -12.02
N ARG A 150 2.10 11.09 -10.86
CA ARG A 150 3.13 12.13 -10.76
C ARG A 150 4.49 11.69 -11.29
N MET A 151 4.89 10.44 -11.04
CA MET A 151 6.12 9.87 -11.59
C MET A 151 6.09 9.80 -13.12
N LYS A 152 4.97 9.36 -13.69
CA LYS A 152 4.78 9.28 -15.16
C LYS A 152 4.88 10.66 -15.82
N ARG A 153 4.37 11.69 -15.15
CA ARG A 153 4.38 13.07 -15.64
C ARG A 153 5.68 13.85 -15.33
N GLY A 154 6.66 13.24 -14.65
CA GLY A 154 7.93 13.89 -14.35
C GLY A 154 7.82 15.02 -13.31
N TYR A 155 6.93 14.92 -12.33
CA TYR A 155 6.76 15.94 -11.29
C TYR A 155 7.65 15.76 -10.04
N LEU A 156 8.44 14.68 -9.94
CA LEU A 156 9.28 14.47 -8.77
C LEU A 156 10.66 15.07 -8.98
N THR A 157 11.08 15.95 -8.08
CA THR A 157 12.42 16.58 -8.11
C THR A 157 13.55 15.54 -8.10
N THR A 158 13.33 14.38 -7.48
CA THR A 158 14.29 13.26 -7.46
C THR A 158 14.54 12.63 -8.82
N GLN A 159 13.69 12.89 -9.82
CA GLN A 159 13.88 12.44 -11.21
C GLN A 159 14.84 13.34 -12.00
N HIS A 160 15.19 14.51 -11.47
CA HIS A 160 16.02 15.53 -12.16
C HIS A 160 17.34 15.83 -11.44
N LEU A 161 17.64 15.18 -10.31
CA LEU A 161 18.83 15.47 -9.49
C LEU A 161 20.18 15.22 -10.21
N ASN A 162 20.21 14.36 -11.23
CA ASN A 162 21.42 13.99 -11.97
C ASN A 162 21.52 14.64 -13.37
N GLN A 163 20.64 15.59 -13.67
CA GLN A 163 20.64 16.30 -14.95
C GLN A 163 21.68 17.43 -14.86
N LYS A 164 22.95 17.11 -15.19
CA LYS A 164 24.03 18.07 -15.40
C LYS A 164 24.37 18.16 -16.88
#